data_AF-A0A965ERR7-F1
#
_entry.id   AF-A0A965ERR7-F1
#
_cell.length_a   1.000
_cell.length_b   1.000
_cell.length_c   1.000
_cell.angle_alpha   90.00
_cell.angle_beta   90.00
_cell.angle_gamma   90.00
#
_symmetry.space_group_name_H-M   'P 1'
#
loop_
_entity.id
_entity.type
_entity.pdbx_description
1 polymer ?
#
loop_
_entity_poly.entity_id
_entity_poly.type
_entity_poly.pdbx_seq_one_letter_code
_entity_poly.pdbx_strand_id
1 'polypeptide(L)'
;AQVDQFMIPVPFDHEDDALEKSLDMRKLAMEHLKHGGVIVLFPSGKVANSETFFGDAVEAPWNPFTAKMVFRSGAQVVPIFFQGQNSRYYQIAAQVSATLRQSLLLFEIKHALNKPQRPIVGDVISIDEIEPWKSNPRGFVAWLRDRTLGLKP
;
A
#
# COMPACT_ATOMS: atom_id res chain seq x y z
N ALA A 1 -12.39 -2.21 -19.75
CA ALA A 1 -13.24 -2.69 -18.63
C ALA A 1 -13.60 -1.49 -17.74
N GLN A 2 -14.76 -1.49 -17.06
CA GLN A 2 -15.28 -0.32 -16.31
C GLN A 2 -14.31 0.28 -15.27
N VAL A 3 -13.30 -0.45 -14.82
CA VAL A 3 -12.36 -0.03 -13.78
C VAL A 3 -11.10 0.63 -14.35
N ASP A 4 -10.78 0.42 -15.62
CA ASP A 4 -9.48 0.82 -16.20
C ASP A 4 -9.24 2.32 -16.10
N GLN A 5 -10.29 3.14 -16.22
CA GLN A 5 -10.23 4.60 -16.10
C GLN A 5 -9.88 5.10 -14.68
N PHE A 6 -9.96 4.23 -13.67
CA PHE A 6 -9.66 4.54 -12.27
C PHE A 6 -8.33 3.96 -11.80
N MET A 7 -7.60 3.25 -12.66
CA MET A 7 -6.37 2.55 -12.32
C MET A 7 -5.17 3.19 -12.99
N ILE A 8 -4.12 3.46 -12.22
CA ILE A 8 -2.81 3.80 -12.75
C ILE A 8 -2.00 2.50 -12.80
N PRO A 9 -1.53 2.06 -13.98
CA PRO A 9 -0.81 0.80 -14.11
C PRO A 9 0.50 0.85 -13.33
N VAL A 10 0.76 -0.20 -12.56
CA VAL A 10 2.01 -0.42 -11.84
C VAL A 10 2.84 -1.42 -12.64
N PRO A 11 4.07 -1.10 -13.06
CA PRO A 11 4.90 -2.05 -13.79
C PRO A 11 5.35 -3.19 -12.88
N PHE A 12 5.53 -4.37 -13.47
CA PHE A 12 6.25 -5.43 -12.79
C PHE A 12 7.76 -5.23 -12.91
N ASP A 13 8.51 -5.50 -11.84
CA ASP A 13 9.97 -5.30 -11.78
C ASP A 13 10.76 -6.07 -12.85
N HIS A 14 10.17 -7.09 -13.49
CA HIS A 14 10.81 -7.94 -14.48
C HIS A 14 10.56 -7.48 -15.94
N GLU A 15 9.81 -6.41 -16.15
CA GLU A 15 9.60 -5.84 -17.48
C GLU A 15 10.82 -5.02 -17.92
N ASP A 16 11.23 -5.15 -19.19
CA ASP A 16 12.42 -4.45 -19.73
C ASP A 16 12.30 -2.91 -19.63
N ASP A 17 11.07 -2.39 -19.68
CA ASP A 17 10.71 -0.97 -19.58
C ASP A 17 10.14 -0.58 -18.20
N ALA A 18 10.34 -1.40 -17.17
CA ALA A 18 9.78 -1.18 -15.83
C ALA A 18 10.16 0.19 -15.22
N LEU A 19 11.37 0.69 -15.53
CA LEU A 19 11.83 1.99 -15.06
C LEU A 19 11.03 3.14 -15.70
N GLU A 20 10.84 3.09 -17.01
CA GLU A 20 10.09 4.10 -17.77
C GLU A 20 8.63 4.12 -17.32
N LYS A 21 7.99 2.95 -17.29
CA LYS A 21 6.62 2.78 -16.79
C LYS A 21 6.46 3.24 -15.34
N SER A 22 7.48 3.03 -14.50
CA SER A 22 7.46 3.54 -13.11
C SER A 22 7.48 5.06 -13.07
N LEU A 23 8.23 5.72 -13.94
CA LEU A 23 8.25 7.18 -14.02
C LEU A 23 6.90 7.73 -14.51
N ASP A 24 6.30 7.07 -15.51
CA ASP A 24 4.99 7.43 -16.04
C ASP A 24 3.88 7.27 -15.02
N MET A 25 3.83 6.12 -14.32
CA MET A 25 2.91 5.88 -13.21
C MET A 25 3.01 7.00 -12.16
N ARG A 26 4.24 7.39 -11.77
CA ARG A 26 4.46 8.46 -10.79
C ARG A 26 3.99 9.82 -11.32
N LYS A 27 4.23 10.11 -12.60
CA LYS A 27 3.81 11.35 -13.26
C LYS A 27 2.27 11.45 -13.28
N LEU A 28 1.60 10.38 -13.72
CA LEU A 28 0.14 10.30 -13.77
C LEU A 28 -0.48 10.49 -12.38
N ALA A 29 0.08 9.84 -11.35
CA ALA A 29 -0.41 10.00 -9.98
C ALA A 29 -0.29 11.45 -9.47
N MET A 30 0.85 12.10 -9.73
CA MET A 30 1.06 13.50 -9.34
C MET A 30 0.16 14.47 -10.13
N GLU A 31 -0.06 14.21 -11.41
CA GLU A 31 -0.95 14.99 -12.26
C GLU A 31 -2.40 14.86 -11.81
N HIS A 32 -2.86 13.67 -11.45
CA HIS A 32 -4.18 13.44 -10.90
C HIS A 32 -4.41 14.23 -9.60
N LEU A 33 -3.44 14.19 -8.68
CA LEU A 33 -3.51 14.98 -7.44
C LEU A 33 -3.49 16.48 -7.69
N LYS A 34 -2.69 16.95 -8.66
CA LYS A 34 -2.64 18.38 -9.04
C LYS A 34 -3.99 18.90 -9.56
N HIS A 35 -4.78 18.05 -10.19
CA HIS A 35 -6.14 18.37 -10.65
C HIS A 35 -7.21 18.23 -9.55
N GLY A 36 -6.81 18.06 -8.29
CA GLY A 36 -7.74 17.88 -7.16
C GLY A 36 -8.35 16.48 -7.06
N GLY A 37 -7.77 15.50 -7.76
CA GLY A 37 -8.17 14.10 -7.69
C GLY A 37 -7.72 13.39 -6.41
N VAL A 38 -8.11 12.13 -6.28
CA VAL A 38 -7.82 11.28 -5.11
C VAL A 38 -7.02 10.06 -5.54
N ILE A 39 -5.92 9.78 -4.85
CA ILE A 39 -5.13 8.56 -5.05
C ILE A 39 -5.29 7.66 -3.83
N VAL A 40 -5.69 6.42 -4.09
CA VAL A 40 -5.61 5.32 -3.12
C VAL A 40 -4.38 4.50 -3.46
N LEU A 41 -3.52 4.24 -2.46
CA LEU A 41 -2.31 3.47 -2.67
C LEU A 41 -2.02 2.52 -1.51
N PHE A 42 -1.39 1.39 -1.80
CA PHE A 42 -0.86 0.44 -0.83
C PHE A 42 0.66 0.64 -0.75
N PRO A 43 1.18 1.37 0.25
CA PRO A 43 2.52 1.97 0.16
C PRO A 43 3.68 0.96 0.23
N SER A 44 3.47 -0.24 0.77
CA SER A 44 4.48 -1.28 0.80
C SER A 44 4.73 -1.95 -0.55
N GLY A 45 3.74 -1.87 -1.47
CA GLY A 45 3.78 -2.60 -2.75
C GLY A 45 3.81 -4.12 -2.60
N LYS A 46 3.52 -4.64 -1.39
CA LYS A 46 3.58 -6.07 -1.07
C LYS A 46 2.37 -6.46 -0.23
N VAL A 47 1.95 -7.71 -0.38
CA VAL A 47 0.94 -8.30 0.51
C VAL A 47 1.63 -8.71 1.81
N ALA A 48 1.11 -8.23 2.94
CA ALA A 48 1.61 -8.56 4.27
C ALA A 48 1.75 -10.09 4.47
N ASN A 49 2.83 -10.50 5.11
CA ASN A 49 3.09 -11.90 5.44
C ASN A 49 3.74 -12.04 6.81
N SER A 50 3.64 -13.23 7.41
CA SER A 50 4.27 -13.50 8.70
C SER A 50 5.77 -13.74 8.54
N GLU A 51 6.55 -13.34 9.54
CA GLU A 51 7.99 -13.64 9.65
C GLU A 51 8.28 -15.04 10.19
N THR A 52 7.24 -15.78 10.62
CA THR A 52 7.36 -17.16 11.11
C THR A 52 6.20 -18.01 10.59
N PHE A 53 6.28 -19.34 10.72
CA PHE A 53 5.20 -20.22 10.28
C PHE A 53 3.85 -19.97 10.99
N PHE A 54 3.90 -19.60 12.28
CA PHE A 54 2.72 -19.48 13.13
C PHE A 54 2.47 -18.06 13.67
N GLY A 55 3.30 -17.08 13.32
CA GLY A 55 3.11 -15.69 13.72
C GLY A 55 1.98 -14.99 12.95
N ASP A 56 1.70 -13.75 13.32
CA ASP A 56 0.78 -12.89 12.59
C ASP A 56 1.44 -12.30 11.35
N ALA A 57 0.62 -11.83 10.41
CA ALA A 57 1.11 -11.10 9.25
C ALA A 57 1.64 -9.73 9.65
N VAL A 58 2.79 -9.37 9.10
CA VAL A 58 3.48 -8.11 9.37
C VAL A 58 3.46 -7.26 8.10
N GLU A 59 3.00 -6.02 8.23
CA GLU A 59 3.02 -5.04 7.14
C GLU A 59 4.47 -4.69 6.81
N ALA A 60 4.85 -4.76 5.53
CA ALA A 60 6.20 -4.44 5.09
C ALA A 60 6.50 -2.93 5.19
N PRO A 61 7.79 -2.52 5.19
CA PRO A 61 8.16 -1.11 5.14
C PRO A 61 7.57 -0.39 3.93
N TRP A 62 7.12 0.86 4.14
CA TRP A 62 6.49 1.67 3.10
C TRP A 62 7.50 2.39 2.21
N ASN A 63 7.18 2.53 0.92
CA ASN A 63 8.05 3.14 -0.07
C ASN A 63 8.18 4.67 0.18
N PRO A 64 9.41 5.23 0.21
CA PRO A 64 9.63 6.68 0.33
C PRO A 64 8.99 7.53 -0.78
N PHE A 65 8.57 6.91 -1.89
CA PHE A 65 7.78 7.60 -2.92
C PHE A 65 6.47 8.17 -2.36
N THR A 66 5.84 7.49 -1.40
CA THR A 66 4.63 7.99 -0.71
C THR A 66 4.87 9.35 -0.07
N ALA A 67 6.01 9.55 0.59
CA ALA A 67 6.38 10.86 1.14
C ALA A 67 6.48 11.93 0.06
N LYS A 68 7.14 11.62 -1.06
CA LYS A 68 7.29 12.56 -2.18
C LYS A 68 5.93 12.96 -2.75
N MET A 69 4.99 12.02 -2.84
CA MET A 69 3.64 12.27 -3.32
C MET A 69 2.93 13.27 -2.41
N VAL A 70 2.91 13.02 -1.10
CA VAL A 70 2.27 13.91 -0.11
C VAL A 70 2.92 15.30 -0.14
N PHE A 71 4.24 15.40 0.02
CA PHE A 71 4.90 16.70 0.13
C PHE A 71 4.86 17.54 -1.15
N ARG A 72 4.89 16.91 -2.34
CA ARG A 72 4.85 17.66 -3.61
C ARG A 72 3.45 18.06 -4.02
N SER A 73 2.44 17.28 -3.68
CA SER A 73 1.05 17.58 -4.01
C SER A 73 0.39 18.50 -3.00
N GLY A 74 0.86 18.49 -1.74
CA GLY A 74 0.14 19.11 -0.63
C GLY A 74 -1.19 18.40 -0.32
N ALA A 75 -1.35 17.15 -0.77
CA ALA A 75 -2.58 16.40 -0.57
C ALA A 75 -2.82 16.11 0.92
N GLN A 76 -4.09 16.16 1.32
CA GLN A 76 -4.54 15.66 2.61
C GLN A 76 -4.38 14.13 2.64
N VAL A 77 -3.96 13.60 3.79
CA VAL A 77 -3.71 12.16 3.97
C VAL A 77 -4.76 11.58 4.90
N VAL A 78 -5.42 10.51 4.46
CA VAL A 78 -6.38 9.75 5.26
C VAL A 78 -5.86 8.32 5.44
N PRO A 79 -5.51 7.90 6.66
CA PRO A 79 -5.06 6.54 6.91
C PRO A 79 -6.24 5.56 6.90
N ILE A 80 -6.06 4.41 6.23
CA ILE A 80 -7.07 3.36 6.16
C ILE A 80 -6.43 2.03 6.54
N PHE A 81 -6.96 1.39 7.59
CA PHE A 81 -6.50 0.09 8.06
C PHE A 81 -7.44 -1.02 7.62
N PHE A 82 -6.90 -2.03 6.91
CA PHE A 82 -7.64 -3.22 6.53
C PHE A 82 -7.43 -4.31 7.58
N GLN A 83 -8.53 -4.83 8.13
CA GLN A 83 -8.50 -5.83 9.18
C GLN A 83 -8.22 -7.24 8.64
N GLY A 84 -7.67 -8.09 9.51
CA GLY A 84 -7.42 -9.50 9.22
C GLY A 84 -6.09 -9.76 8.51
N GLN A 85 -5.93 -11.00 8.06
CA GLN A 85 -4.76 -11.46 7.33
C GLN A 85 -5.14 -12.65 6.45
N ASN A 86 -4.35 -12.92 5.42
CA ASN A 86 -4.49 -14.14 4.61
C ASN A 86 -4.30 -15.41 5.46
N SER A 87 -4.82 -16.53 4.96
CA SER A 87 -4.86 -17.80 5.69
C SER A 87 -3.50 -18.28 6.22
N ARG A 88 -3.53 -19.16 7.23
CA ARG A 88 -2.31 -19.78 7.79
C ARG A 88 -1.50 -20.50 6.71
N TYR A 89 -2.16 -21.14 5.73
CA TYR A 89 -1.46 -21.79 4.62
C TYR A 89 -0.72 -20.78 3.73
N TYR A 90 -1.32 -19.61 3.47
CA TYR A 90 -0.62 -18.52 2.78
C TYR A 90 0.58 -18.03 3.58
N GLN A 91 0.45 -17.86 4.90
CA GLN A 91 1.57 -17.41 5.75
C GLN A 91 2.73 -18.42 5.77
N ILE A 92 2.42 -19.72 5.88
CA ILE A 92 3.43 -20.79 5.80
C ILE A 92 4.08 -20.79 4.41
N ALA A 93 3.29 -20.70 3.34
CA ALA A 93 3.82 -20.68 1.98
C ALA A 93 4.74 -19.49 1.72
N ALA A 94 4.44 -18.31 2.30
CA ALA A 94 5.30 -17.14 2.23
C ALA A 94 6.70 -17.37 2.82
N GLN A 95 6.82 -18.24 3.83
CA GLN A 95 8.08 -18.64 4.44
C GLN A 95 8.82 -19.73 3.67
N VAL A 96 8.10 -20.52 2.86
CA VAL A 96 8.68 -21.65 2.12
C VAL A 96 9.13 -21.26 0.71
N SER A 97 8.31 -20.53 -0.05
CA SER A 97 8.60 -20.19 -1.45
C SER A 97 7.76 -19.04 -1.97
N ALA A 98 8.40 -18.11 -2.69
CA ALA A 98 7.70 -17.04 -3.41
C ALA A 98 6.68 -17.58 -4.43
N THR A 99 6.98 -18.71 -5.08
CA THR A 99 6.09 -19.34 -6.07
C THR A 99 4.84 -19.90 -5.41
N LEU A 100 4.99 -20.60 -4.27
CA LEU A 100 3.84 -21.13 -3.52
C LEU A 100 2.98 -20.01 -2.97
N ARG A 101 3.60 -18.96 -2.41
CA ARG A 101 2.92 -17.75 -1.95
C ARG A 101 2.08 -17.12 -3.06
N GLN A 102 2.68 -16.92 -4.24
CA GLN A 102 1.98 -16.33 -5.37
C GLN A 102 0.84 -17.21 -5.88
N SER A 103 1.04 -18.54 -5.90
CA SER A 103 0.02 -19.50 -6.31
C SER A 103 -1.20 -19.48 -5.38
N LEU A 104 -0.97 -19.38 -4.06
CA LEU A 104 -2.03 -19.29 -3.07
C LEU A 104 -2.71 -17.93 -3.01
N LEU A 105 -2.10 -16.87 -3.55
CA LEU A 105 -2.72 -15.54 -3.55
C LEU A 105 -4.06 -15.53 -4.31
N LEU A 106 -4.18 -16.29 -5.40
CA LEU A 106 -5.46 -16.45 -6.13
C LEU A 106 -6.53 -17.12 -5.26
N PHE A 107 -6.14 -18.07 -4.40
CA PHE A 107 -7.04 -18.70 -3.45
C PHE A 107 -7.52 -17.71 -2.39
N GLU A 108 -6.63 -16.88 -1.84
CA GLU A 108 -6.97 -15.82 -0.89
C GLU A 108 -7.91 -14.78 -1.52
N ILE A 109 -7.64 -14.36 -2.77
CA ILE A 109 -8.52 -13.43 -3.50
C ILE A 109 -9.92 -14.03 -3.65
N LYS A 110 -10.03 -15.27 -4.13
CA LYS A 110 -11.33 -15.97 -4.24
C LYS A 110 -12.01 -16.10 -2.87
N HIS A 111 -11.24 -16.36 -1.82
CA HIS A 111 -11.75 -16.45 -0.46
C HIS A 111 -12.32 -15.11 0.02
N ALA A 112 -11.70 -13.98 -0.30
CA ALA A 112 -12.16 -12.64 0.11
C ALA A 112 -13.24 -12.05 -0.82
N LEU A 113 -13.33 -12.53 -2.06
CA LEU A 113 -14.24 -12.00 -3.08
C LEU A 113 -15.70 -12.06 -2.63
N ASN A 114 -16.44 -10.98 -2.89
CA ASN A 114 -17.87 -10.81 -2.54
C ASN A 114 -18.19 -10.92 -1.04
N LYS A 115 -17.18 -10.87 -0.16
CA LYS A 115 -17.38 -10.80 1.29
C LYS A 115 -17.31 -9.35 1.77
N PRO A 116 -18.16 -8.95 2.72
CA PRO A 116 -18.06 -7.63 3.34
C PRO A 116 -16.68 -7.40 3.94
N GLN A 117 -16.05 -6.29 3.55
CA GLN A 117 -14.82 -5.80 4.17
C GLN A 117 -15.16 -4.72 5.18
N ARG A 118 -14.36 -4.60 6.24
CA ARG A 118 -14.55 -3.61 7.31
C ARG A 118 -13.26 -2.80 7.53
N PRO A 119 -12.80 -2.03 6.53
CA PRO A 119 -11.66 -1.14 6.76
C PRO A 119 -12.01 -0.10 7.83
N ILE A 120 -11.03 0.27 8.64
CA ILE A 120 -11.13 1.36 9.61
C ILE A 120 -10.51 2.58 8.97
N VAL A 121 -11.32 3.62 8.77
CA VAL A 121 -10.90 4.90 8.21
C VAL A 121 -10.57 5.83 9.38
N GLY A 122 -9.33 6.29 9.44
CA GLY A 122 -8.91 7.27 10.45
C GLY A 122 -9.20 8.71 10.03
N ASP A 123 -8.88 9.65 10.91
CA ASP A 123 -9.03 11.07 10.64
C ASP A 123 -8.02 11.58 9.62
N VAL A 124 -8.36 12.68 8.95
CA VAL A 124 -7.43 13.42 8.10
C VAL A 124 -6.22 13.86 8.93
N ILE A 125 -5.01 13.54 8.48
CA ILE A 125 -3.78 13.99 9.11
C ILE A 125 -3.58 15.46 8.79
N SER A 126 -3.42 16.28 9.82
CA SER A 126 -3.26 17.73 9.66
C SER A 126 -1.92 18.06 9.00
N ILE A 127 -1.87 19.21 8.31
CA ILE A 127 -0.61 19.69 7.71
C ILE A 127 0.45 19.95 8.79
N ASP A 128 0.04 20.39 9.97
CA ASP A 128 0.93 20.68 11.11
C ASP A 128 1.62 19.41 11.65
N GLU A 129 0.98 18.24 11.51
CA GLU A 129 1.60 16.95 11.83
C GLU A 129 2.57 16.47 10.74
N ILE A 130 2.34 16.87 9.49
CA ILE A 130 3.12 16.44 8.31
C ILE A 130 4.35 17.33 8.09
N GLU A 131 4.22 18.64 8.27
CA GLU A 131 5.23 19.67 8.04
C GLU A 131 6.60 19.36 8.69
N PRO A 132 6.67 18.88 9.97
CA PRO A 132 7.94 18.58 10.63
C PRO A 132 8.73 17.45 9.95
N TRP A 133 8.07 16.60 9.16
CA TRP A 133 8.71 15.46 8.51
C TRP A 133 9.36 15.78 7.16
N LYS A 134 9.24 17.01 6.64
CA LYS A 134 9.78 17.40 5.32
C LYS A 134 11.26 17.06 5.15
N SER A 135 12.06 17.16 6.20
CA SER A 135 13.50 16.83 6.20
C SER A 135 13.80 15.34 6.35
N ASN A 136 12.82 14.51 6.74
CA ASN A 136 12.98 13.07 6.96
C ASN A 136 11.87 12.23 6.27
N PRO A 137 11.93 12.08 4.94
CA PRO A 137 10.93 11.29 4.20
C PRO A 137 10.84 9.81 4.59
N ARG A 138 11.94 9.20 5.04
CA ARG A 138 11.94 7.79 5.49
C ARG A 138 11.25 7.64 6.85
N GLY A 139 11.55 8.55 7.78
CA GLY A 139 10.87 8.61 9.07
C GLY A 139 9.38 8.89 8.90
N PHE A 140 9.02 9.78 7.96
CA PHE A 140 7.62 10.10 7.65
C PHE A 140 6.82 8.85 7.29
N VAL A 141 7.31 8.03 6.34
CA VAL A 141 6.56 6.86 5.89
C VAL A 141 6.51 5.76 6.96
N ALA A 142 7.53 5.65 7.82
CA ALA A 142 7.50 4.76 8.97
C ALA A 142 6.47 5.21 10.01
N TRP A 143 6.47 6.50 10.37
CA TRP A 143 5.47 7.09 11.26
C TRP A 143 4.05 6.96 10.70
N LEU A 144 3.87 7.22 9.40
CA LEU A 144 2.57 7.13 8.74
C LEU A 144 2.06 5.68 8.71
N ARG A 145 2.97 4.71 8.49
CA ARG A 145 2.67 3.29 8.63
C ARG A 145 2.20 2.98 10.05
N ASP A 146 2.95 3.38 11.06
CA ASP A 146 2.61 3.07 12.46
C ASP A 146 1.30 3.75 12.89
N ARG A 147 1.06 4.99 12.44
CA ARG A 147 -0.21 5.71 12.64
C ARG A 147 -1.38 4.96 12.02
N THR A 148 -1.20 4.44 10.80
CA THR A 148 -2.24 3.68 10.08
C THR A 148 -2.50 2.33 10.73
N LEU A 149 -1.44 1.58 11.10
CA LEU A 149 -1.58 0.30 11.80
C LEU A 149 -2.14 0.46 13.22
N GLY A 150 -1.89 1.62 13.86
CA GLY A 150 -2.45 1.99 15.15
C GLY A 150 -3.96 2.25 15.15
N LEU A 151 -4.61 2.26 13.98
CA LEU A 151 -6.09 2.25 13.89
C LEU A 151 -6.70 0.89 14.25
N LYS A 152 -5.86 -0.15 14.41
CA LYS A 152 -6.29 -1.47 14.85
C LYS A 152 -7.09 -1.35 16.17
N PRO A 153 -8.27 -2.00 16.28
CA PRO A 153 -9.09 -1.98 17.49
C PRO A 153 -8.39 -2.60 18.71
#